data_AF-A0A7Y2J094-F1
#
_entry.id   AF-A0A7Y2J094-F1
#
_cell.length_a   1.000
_cell.length_b   1.000
_cell.length_c   1.000
_cell.angle_alpha   90.00
_cell.angle_beta   90.00
_cell.angle_gamma   90.00
#
_symmetry.space_group_name_H-M   'P 1'
#
loop_
_entity.id
_entity.type
_entity.pdbx_description
1 polymer ?
#
loop_
_entity_poly.entity_id
_entity_poly.type
_entity_poly.pdbx_seq_one_letter_code
_entity_poly.pdbx_strand_id
1 'polypeptide(L)'
;MISWKRMDELRAELGDDDFEEVVGLFLDEVEGALQRLAATQSASALQEDLHALRGSALNLGMQQLATLCREAETMLERGDPGLPDIAPIAAAFDASRTLLAENRLIATG
;
A
#
# COMPACT_ATOMS: atom_id res chain seq x y z
N MET A 1 -1.33 -5.18 9.40
CA MET A 1 -2.72 -5.36 9.87
C MET A 1 -3.65 -5.00 8.71
N ILE A 2 -4.59 -5.91 8.38
CA ILE A 2 -5.60 -5.71 7.33
C ILE A 2 -6.96 -5.45 7.99
N SER A 3 -7.70 -4.45 7.50
CA SER A 3 -9.10 -4.23 7.84
C SER A 3 -9.98 -5.17 7.02
N TRP A 4 -10.27 -6.34 7.59
CA TRP A 4 -11.15 -7.32 6.94
C TRP A 4 -12.54 -6.78 6.65
N LYS A 5 -13.06 -5.93 7.54
CA LYS A 5 -14.30 -5.20 7.31
C LYS A 5 -14.27 -4.40 6.00
N ARG A 6 -13.17 -3.69 5.71
CA ARG A 6 -13.05 -2.93 4.47
C ARG A 6 -12.97 -3.84 3.24
N MET A 7 -12.30 -4.98 3.38
CA MET A 7 -12.24 -5.99 2.32
C MET A 7 -13.62 -6.59 2.02
N ASP A 8 -14.42 -6.88 3.06
CA ASP A 8 -15.79 -7.37 2.91
C ASP A 8 -16.71 -6.31 2.27
N GLU A 9 -16.57 -5.05 2.66
CA GLU A 9 -17.30 -3.94 2.02
C GLU A 9 -16.93 -3.80 0.54
N LEU A 10 -15.63 -3.82 0.22
CA LEU A 10 -15.14 -3.74 -1.15
C LEU A 10 -15.64 -4.92 -1.99
N ARG A 11 -15.63 -6.13 -1.42
CA ARG A 11 -16.17 -7.34 -2.05
C ARG A 11 -17.67 -7.25 -2.29
N ALA A 12 -18.42 -6.69 -1.34
CA ALA A 12 -19.87 -6.48 -1.50
C ALA A 12 -20.18 -5.41 -2.56
N GLU A 13 -19.33 -4.40 -2.71
CA GLU A 13 -19.45 -3.34 -3.72
C GLU A 13 -19.16 -3.83 -5.15
N LEU A 14 -18.14 -4.68 -5.31
CA LEU A 14 -17.68 -5.16 -6.63
C LEU A 14 -18.32 -6.49 -7.05
N GLY A 15 -18.72 -7.33 -6.10
CA GLY A 15 -19.07 -8.72 -6.35
C GLY A 15 -17.85 -9.64 -6.41
N ASP A 16 -18.09 -10.95 -6.33
CA ASP A 16 -17.05 -11.97 -6.20
C ASP A 16 -16.14 -12.05 -7.45
N ASP A 17 -16.72 -11.93 -8.64
CA ASP A 17 -15.98 -11.99 -9.92
C ASP A 17 -15.07 -10.75 -10.09
N ASP A 18 -15.62 -9.57 -9.76
CA ASP A 18 -14.99 -8.25 -9.67
C ASP A 18 -13.75 -8.17 -8.76
N PHE A 19 -13.90 -8.79 -7.59
CA PHE A 19 -13.08 -8.46 -6.43
C PHE A 19 -11.62 -8.92 -6.58
N GLU A 20 -11.39 -10.15 -7.04
CA GLU A 20 -10.02 -10.68 -7.15
C GLU A 20 -9.19 -9.90 -8.18
N GLU A 21 -9.79 -9.55 -9.33
CA GLU A 21 -9.13 -8.75 -10.37
C GLU A 21 -8.76 -7.36 -9.85
N VAL A 22 -9.70 -6.68 -9.18
CA VAL A 22 -9.48 -5.34 -8.64
C VAL A 22 -8.41 -5.35 -7.54
N VAL A 23 -8.45 -6.34 -6.64
CA VAL A 23 -7.39 -6.49 -5.62
C VAL A 23 -6.04 -6.72 -6.29
N GLY A 24 -5.97 -7.58 -7.30
CA GLY A 24 -4.74 -7.82 -8.08
C GLY A 24 -4.17 -6.54 -8.69
N LEU A 25 -5.02 -5.74 -9.35
CA LEU A 25 -4.61 -4.46 -9.95
C LEU A 25 -4.04 -3.49 -8.90
N PHE A 26 -4.70 -3.36 -7.74
CA PHE A 26 -4.18 -2.51 -6.67
C PHE A 26 -2.85 -3.02 -6.10
N LEU A 27 -2.64 -4.33 -6.03
CA LEU A 27 -1.35 -4.88 -5.59
C LEU A 27 -0.24 -4.57 -6.59
N ASP A 28 -0.50 -4.68 -7.88
CA ASP A 28 0.46 -4.33 -8.94
C ASP A 28 0.80 -2.83 -8.90
N GLU A 29 -0.21 -1.97 -8.68
CA GLU A 29 -0.01 -0.53 -8.50
C GLU A 29 0.88 -0.21 -7.30
N VAL A 30 0.62 -0.86 -6.16
CA VAL A 30 1.41 -0.70 -4.94
C VAL A 30 2.85 -1.17 -5.15
N GLU A 31 3.05 -2.31 -5.80
CA GLU A 31 4.39 -2.84 -6.10
C GLU A 31 5.16 -1.88 -7.02
N GLY A 32 4.52 -1.36 -8.07
CA GLY A 32 5.12 -0.35 -8.93
C GLY A 32 5.45 0.96 -8.20
N ALA A 33 4.61 1.38 -7.25
CA ALA A 33 4.89 2.55 -6.41
C ALA A 33 6.10 2.32 -5.50
N LEU A 34 6.22 1.16 -4.87
CA LEU A 34 7.37 0.81 -4.02
C LEU A 34 8.68 0.83 -4.81
N GLN A 35 8.68 0.35 -6.05
CA GLN A 35 9.85 0.42 -6.93
C GLN A 35 10.26 1.87 -7.24
N ARG A 36 9.29 2.77 -7.47
CA ARG A 36 9.58 4.20 -7.68
C ARG A 36 10.11 4.87 -6.41
N LEU A 37 9.50 4.58 -5.25
CA LEU A 37 9.95 5.07 -3.96
C LEU A 37 11.40 4.66 -3.65
N ALA A 38 11.79 3.44 -4.00
CA ALA A 38 13.16 2.96 -3.80
C ALA A 38 14.19 3.61 -4.74
N ALA A 39 13.76 4.11 -5.91
CA ALA A 39 14.64 4.69 -6.92
C ALA A 39 14.72 6.24 -6.85
N THR A 40 13.76 6.90 -6.19
CA THR A 40 13.69 8.36 -6.18
C THR A 40 14.66 8.99 -5.18
N GLN A 41 15.23 10.13 -5.57
CA GLN A 41 16.05 10.99 -4.70
C GLN A 41 15.40 12.37 -4.50
N SER A 42 14.20 12.59 -5.05
CA SER A 42 13.48 13.85 -4.94
C SER A 42 12.45 13.77 -3.83
N ALA A 43 12.57 14.65 -2.82
CA ALA A 43 11.61 14.73 -1.71
C ALA A 43 10.17 14.99 -2.18
N SER A 44 9.97 15.81 -3.23
CA SER A 44 8.64 16.11 -3.74
C SER A 44 8.01 14.93 -4.46
N ALA A 45 8.79 14.24 -5.31
CA ALA A 45 8.30 13.04 -6.00
C ALA A 45 8.04 11.90 -5.00
N LEU A 46 8.90 11.76 -3.99
CA LEU A 46 8.71 10.80 -2.91
C LEU A 46 7.42 11.07 -2.14
N GLN A 47 7.12 12.34 -1.83
CA GLN A 47 5.87 12.71 -1.16
C GLN A 47 4.63 12.36 -1.99
N GLU A 48 4.66 12.61 -3.30
CA GLU A 48 3.56 12.25 -4.22
C GLU A 48 3.34 10.73 -4.31
N ASP A 49 4.41 9.96 -4.48
CA ASP A 49 4.33 8.50 -4.52
C ASP A 49 3.86 7.91 -3.17
N LEU A 50 4.32 8.46 -2.03
CA LEU A 50 3.85 8.05 -0.70
C LEU A 50 2.35 8.35 -0.51
N HIS A 51 1.88 9.48 -1.04
CA HIS A 51 0.48 9.86 -0.98
C HIS A 51 -0.42 8.91 -1.78
N ALA A 52 -0.01 8.61 -3.01
CA ALA A 52 -0.71 7.64 -3.87
C ALA A 52 -0.74 6.26 -3.20
N LEU A 53 0.42 5.79 -2.72
CA LEU A 53 0.55 4.50 -2.03
C LEU A 53 -0.35 4.40 -0.79
N ARG A 54 -0.39 5.47 0.02
CA ARG A 54 -1.28 5.55 1.19
C ARG A 54 -2.75 5.40 0.79
N GLY A 55 -3.16 6.02 -0.30
CA GLY A 55 -4.52 5.92 -0.85
C GLY A 55 -4.88 4.47 -1.21
N SER A 56 -4.04 3.80 -2.00
CA SER A 56 -4.25 2.40 -2.38
C SER A 56 -4.26 1.47 -1.17
N ALA A 57 -3.36 1.69 -0.21
CA ALA A 57 -3.31 0.93 1.03
C ALA A 57 -4.62 1.05 1.84
N LEU A 58 -5.21 2.25 1.95
CA LEU A 58 -6.47 2.46 2.65
C LEU A 58 -7.65 1.79 1.93
N ASN A 59 -7.67 1.81 0.60
CA ASN A 59 -8.72 1.17 -0.19
C ASN A 59 -8.77 -0.34 0.06
N LEU A 60 -7.61 -1.00 0.15
CA LEU A 60 -7.46 -2.42 0.48
C LEU A 60 -7.44 -2.70 2.00
N GLY A 61 -7.66 -1.70 2.85
CA GLY A 61 -7.65 -1.87 4.30
C GLY A 61 -6.28 -2.20 4.92
N MET A 62 -5.17 -2.00 4.21
CA MET A 62 -3.80 -2.21 4.69
C MET A 62 -3.37 -1.10 5.66
N GLN A 63 -3.95 -1.09 6.85
CA GLN A 63 -3.81 0.01 7.82
C GLN A 63 -2.36 0.29 8.21
N GLN A 64 -1.55 -0.75 8.43
CA GLN A 64 -0.14 -0.57 8.81
C GLN A 64 0.67 0.11 7.70
N LEU A 65 0.43 -0.28 6.45
CA LEU A 65 1.08 0.30 5.28
C LEU A 65 0.70 1.78 5.16
N ALA A 66 -0.60 2.09 5.26
CA ALA A 66 -1.11 3.45 5.23
C ALA A 66 -0.54 4.35 6.35
N THR A 67 -0.36 3.81 7.55
CA THR A 67 0.27 4.52 8.67
C THR A 67 1.73 4.85 8.38
N LEU A 68 2.52 3.89 7.90
CA LEU A 68 3.93 4.11 7.60
C LEU A 68 4.11 5.12 6.46
N CYS A 69 3.26 5.07 5.43
CA CYS A 69 3.25 6.09 4.38
C CYS A 69 2.97 7.49 4.96
N ARG A 70 2.00 7.61 5.87
CA ARG A 70 1.67 8.89 6.51
C ARG A 70 2.81 9.44 7.38
N GLU A 71 3.51 8.58 8.08
CA GLU A 71 4.69 8.96 8.88
C GLU A 71 5.79 9.52 7.98
N ALA A 72 6.06 8.84 6.85
CA ALA A 72 7.02 9.29 5.85
C ALA A 72 6.60 10.61 5.18
N GLU A 73 5.32 10.77 4.80
CA GLU A 73 4.76 12.05 4.30
C GLU A 73 5.00 13.18 5.32
N THR A 74 4.68 12.93 6.60
CA THR A 74 4.81 13.92 7.67
C THR A 74 6.26 14.35 7.89
N MET A 75 7.21 13.41 7.73
CA MET A 75 8.64 13.69 7.83
C MET A 75 9.10 14.65 6.70
N LEU A 76 8.62 14.41 5.48
CA LEU A 76 8.89 15.27 4.32
C LEU A 76 8.26 16.66 4.47
N GLU A 77 7.01 16.74 4.94
CA GLU A 77 6.29 18.00 5.19
C GLU A 77 6.98 18.89 6.23
N ARG A 78 7.64 18.28 7.22
CA ARG A 78 8.39 19.00 8.26
C ARG A 78 9.76 19.49 7.78
N GLY A 79 10.25 18.97 6.66
CA GLY A 79 11.59 19.26 6.16
C GLY A 79 12.70 18.66 7.04
N ASP A 80 12.44 17.50 7.65
CA ASP A 80 13.45 16.80 8.45
C ASP A 80 14.67 16.44 7.57
N PRO A 81 15.89 16.41 8.12
CA PRO A 81 17.09 16.16 7.33
C PRO A 81 17.12 14.72 6.80
N GLY A 82 17.12 14.58 5.46
CA GLY A 82 17.23 13.30 4.76
C GLY A 82 15.91 12.84 4.13
N LEU A 83 15.94 11.66 3.50
CA LEU A 83 14.75 11.01 2.97
C LEU A 83 14.27 9.92 3.95
N PRO A 84 12.95 9.67 4.04
CA PRO A 84 12.39 8.63 4.89
C PRO A 84 12.87 7.25 4.46
N ASP A 85 13.07 6.36 5.44
CA ASP A 85 13.35 4.96 5.19
C ASP A 85 12.10 4.26 4.65
N ILE A 86 12.19 3.71 3.45
CA ILE A 86 11.10 3.03 2.75
C ILE A 86 11.07 1.54 3.09
N ALA A 87 12.13 0.96 3.67
CA ALA A 87 12.20 -0.47 3.97
C ALA A 87 11.03 -0.98 4.85
N PRO A 88 10.59 -0.25 5.90
CA PRO A 88 9.41 -0.65 6.68
C PRO A 88 8.11 -0.67 5.86
N ILE A 89 7.98 0.24 4.89
CA ILE A 89 6.81 0.32 3.99
C ILE A 89 6.76 -0.92 3.10
N ALA A 90 7.88 -1.29 2.48
CA ALA A 90 7.98 -2.49 1.67
C ALA A 90 7.67 -3.76 2.48
N ALA A 91 8.25 -3.88 3.68
CA ALA A 91 8.00 -5.03 4.56
C ALA A 91 6.52 -5.14 4.99
N ALA A 92 5.85 -4.01 5.23
CA ALA A 92 4.42 -3.99 5.56
C ALA A 92 3.54 -4.43 4.38
N PHE A 93 3.94 -4.12 3.15
CA PHE A 93 3.26 -4.59 1.94
C PHE A 93 3.42 -6.09 1.75
N ASP A 94 4.64 -6.63 1.87
CA ASP A 94 4.91 -8.07 1.76
C ASP A 94 4.12 -8.89 2.80
N ALA A 95 4.07 -8.39 4.05
CA ALA A 95 3.25 -9.00 5.09
C ALA A 95 1.76 -8.97 4.75
N SER A 96 1.28 -7.90 4.12
CA SER A 96 -0.12 -7.78 3.70
C SER A 96 -0.44 -8.74 2.54
N ARG A 97 0.45 -8.87 1.55
CA ARG A 97 0.32 -9.86 0.47
C ARG A 97 0.24 -11.29 1.00
N THR A 98 1.11 -11.63 1.94
CA THR A 98 1.13 -12.95 2.58
C THR A 98 -0.23 -13.25 3.24
N LEU A 99 -0.76 -12.30 4.02
CA LEU A 99 -2.07 -12.46 4.67
C LEU A 99 -3.22 -12.59 3.65
N LEU A 100 -3.20 -11.82 2.55
CA LEU A 100 -4.22 -11.94 1.50
C LEU A 100 -4.18 -13.30 0.80
N ALA A 101 -2.99 -13.82 0.51
CA ALA A 101 -2.81 -15.15 -0.08
C ALA A 101 -3.25 -16.27 0.88
N GLU A 102 -2.88 -16.19 2.16
CA GLU A 102 -3.31 -17.16 3.19
C GLU A 102 -4.85 -17.22 3.35
N ASN A 103 -5.52 -16.07 3.16
CA ASN A 103 -6.98 -15.96 3.20
C ASN A 103 -7.65 -16.23 1.84
N ARG A 104 -6.87 -16.66 0.82
CA ARG A 104 -7.34 -17.01 -0.53
C ARG A 104 -8.11 -15.87 -1.23
N LEU A 105 -7.70 -14.63 -1.00
CA LEU A 105 -8.27 -13.46 -1.68
C LEU A 105 -7.51 -13.08 -2.96
N ILE A 106 -6.33 -13.67 -3.15
CA ILE A 106 -5.48 -13.52 -4.33
C ILE A 106 -4.77 -14.84 -4.61
N ALA A 107 -4.45 -15.11 -5.87
CA ALA A 107 -3.59 -16.22 -6.26
C ALA A 107 -2.21 -16.11 -5.58
N THR A 108 -1.68 -17.24 -5.12
CA THR A 108 -0.27 -17.34 -4.71
C THR A 108 0.56 -17.41 -5.99
N GLY A 109 1.14 -16.27 -6.39
CA GLY A 109 2.07 -16.19 -7.51
C GLY A 109 3.31 -17.05 -7.31
#